data_AF-A0A519UUR1-F1
#
_entry.id   AF-A0A519UUR1-F1
#
_cell.length_a   1.000
_cell.length_b   1.000
_cell.length_c   1.000
_cell.angle_alpha   90.00
_cell.angle_beta   90.00
_cell.angle_gamma   90.00
#
_symmetry.space_group_name_H-M   'P 1'
#
loop_
_entity.id
_entity.type
_entity.pdbx_description
1 polymer ?
#
loop_
_entity_poly.entity_id
_entity_poly.type
_entity_poly.pdbx_seq_one_letter_code
_entity_poly.pdbx_strand_id
1 'polypeptide(L)' 'MSTAKQKILIVDDEPDILELIEYNLKKEGYQVFLASNGQEGISVAK' A
#
# COMPACT_ATOMS: atom_id res chain seq x y z
N MET A 1 -0.97 -21.48 13.05
CA MET A 1 -0.22 -20.96 11.88
C MET A 1 -0.52 -19.47 11.79
N SER A 2 0.49 -18.62 11.88
CA SER A 2 0.30 -17.16 11.90
C SER A 2 -0.06 -16.66 10.50
N THR A 3 -1.35 -16.43 10.24
CA THR A 3 -1.86 -15.90 8.96
C THR A 3 -1.86 -14.38 8.96
N ALA A 4 -0.74 -13.75 9.33
CA ALA A 4 -0.61 -12.32 9.11
C ALA A 4 -0.54 -12.09 7.59
N LYS A 5 -1.50 -11.34 7.04
CA LYS A 5 -1.52 -11.05 5.59
C LYS A 5 -0.25 -10.32 5.17
N GLN A 6 0.19 -10.52 3.92
CA GLN A 6 1.40 -9.89 3.40
C GLN A 6 1.32 -8.36 3.41
N LYS A 7 2.49 -7.71 3.39
CA LYS A 7 2.63 -6.27 3.20
C LYS A 7 2.51 -5.92 1.71
N ILE A 8 1.81 -4.84 1.41
CA ILE A 8 1.61 -4.33 0.05
C ILE A 8 2.01 -2.85 0.02
N LEU A 9 2.83 -2.47 -0.97
CA LEU A 9 3.15 -1.08 -1.28
C LEU A 9 2.49 -0.71 -2.61
N ILE A 10 1.74 0.40 -2.62
CA ILE A 10 1.11 0.97 -3.81
C ILE A 10 1.86 2.25 -4.16
N VAL A 11 2.21 2.42 -5.44
CA VAL A 11 2.90 3.60 -5.96
C VAL A 11 2.10 4.17 -7.13
N ASP A 12 1.52 5.34 -6.93
CA ASP A 12 0.64 6.02 -7.90
C ASP A 12 0.65 7.53 -7.62
N ASP A 13 0.61 8.39 -8.64
CA ASP A 13 0.61 9.85 -8.47
C ASP A 13 -0.78 10.44 -8.22
N GLU A 14 -1.84 9.63 -8.36
CA GLU A 14 -3.22 10.03 -8.09
C GLU A 14 -3.64 9.66 -6.64
N PRO A 15 -3.86 10.64 -5.75
CA PRO A 15 -4.19 10.37 -4.34
C PRO A 15 -5.52 9.63 -4.16
N ASP A 16 -6.52 9.95 -4.99
CA ASP A 16 -7.83 9.30 -4.94
C ASP A 16 -7.74 7.78 -5.24
N ILE A 17 -6.82 7.39 -6.13
CA ILE A 17 -6.55 5.99 -6.46
C ILE A 17 -5.85 5.28 -5.29
N LEU A 18 -4.84 5.93 -4.70
CA LEU A 18 -4.16 5.40 -3.52
C LEU A 18 -5.14 5.11 -2.38
N GLU A 19 -6.01 6.06 -2.04
CA GLU A 19 -7.00 5.91 -0.96
C GLU A 19 -8.01 4.79 -1.25
N LEU A 20 -8.52 4.71 -2.49
CA LEU A 20 -9.46 3.67 -2.90
C LEU A 20 -8.87 2.26 -2.77
N ILE A 21 -7.65 2.05 -3.26
CA ILE A 21 -6.99 0.75 -3.21
C ILE A 21 -6.59 0.42 -1.77
N GLU A 22 -6.10 1.39 -1.00
CA GLU A 22 -5.76 1.22 0.41
C GLU A 22 -6.97 0.73 1.22
N TYR A 23 -8.11 1.39 1.05
CA TYR A 23 -9.35 1.04 1.74
C TYR A 23 -9.76 -0.41 1.45
N ASN A 24 -9.75 -0.81 0.17
CA ASN A 24 -10.14 -2.17 -0.23
C ASN A 24 -9.19 -3.23 0.33
N LEU A 25 -7.87 -3.00 0.25
CA LEU A 25 -6.88 -3.96 0.74
C LEU A 25 -6.82 -4.03 2.27
N LYS A 26 -6.99 -2.90 2.97
CA LYS A 26 -7.11 -2.87 4.43
C LYS A 26 -8.38 -3.57 4.90
N LYS A 27 -9.50 -3.42 4.19
CA LYS A 27 -10.76 -4.14 4.48
C LYS A 27 -10.57 -5.65 4.35
N GLU A 28 -9.78 -6.09 3.38
CA GLU A 28 -9.37 -7.49 3.28
C GLU A 28 -8.38 -7.88 4.39
N GLY A 29 -7.78 -6.96 5.13
CA GLY A 29 -6.88 -7.23 6.25
C GLY A 29 -5.40 -7.27 5.87
N TYR A 30 -5.02 -6.74 4.71
CA TYR A 30 -3.61 -6.56 4.35
C TYR A 30 -2.99 -5.36 5.06
N GLN A 31 -1.68 -5.41 5.26
CA GLN A 31 -0.93 -4.23 5.68
C GLN A 31 -0.53 -3.44 4.42
N VAL A 32 -1.05 -2.23 4.28
CA VAL A 32 -0.87 -1.40 3.10
C VAL A 32 0.01 -0.20 3.41
N PHE A 33 0.91 0.10 2.48
CA PHE A 33 1.75 1.30 2.45
C PHE A 33 1.53 2.03 1.13
N LEU A 34 1.65 3.35 1.15
CA LEU A 34 1.41 4.21 0.01
C LEU A 34 2.68 4.99 -0.35
N ALA A 35 2.80 5.35 -1.62
CA ALA A 35 3.79 6.29 -2.12
C ALA A 35 3.22 7.05 -3.33
N SER A 36 3.46 8.35 -3.37
CA SER A 36 3.00 9.25 -4.44
C SER A 36 3.91 9.28 -5.67
N ASN A 37 5.08 8.66 -5.58
CA ASN A 37 6.10 8.67 -6.62
C ASN A 37 7.14 7.56 -6.39
N GLY A 38 8.00 7.34 -7.39
CA GLY A 38 9.02 6.29 -7.34
C GLY A 38 10.07 6.48 -6.23
N GLN A 39 10.44 7.72 -5.91
CA GLN A 39 11.45 7.98 -4.87
C GLN A 39 10.93 7.64 -3.48
N GLU A 40 9.68 7.99 -3.20
CA GLU A 40 8.96 7.61 -2.00
C GLU A 40 8.76 6.09 -1.95
N GLY A 41 8.36 5.47 -3.05
CA GLY A 41 8.19 4.02 -3.14
C GLY A 41 9.47 3.25 -2.80
N ILE A 42 10.62 3.69 -3.32
CA ILE A 42 11.92 3.13 -2.96
C ILE A 42 12.24 3.34 -1.48
N SER A 43 11.87 4.48 -0.89
CA SER A 43 12.10 4.75 0.52
C SER A 43 11.28 3.83 1.43
N VAL A 44 10.05 3.50 1.03
CA VAL A 44 9.13 2.65 1.80
C VAL A 44 9.46 1.16 1.65
N ALA A 45 10.02 0.75 0.50
CA ALA A 45 10.35 -0.64 0.21
C ALA A 45 11.67 -1.15 0.81
N LYS A 46 12.49 -0.27 1.39
CA LYS A 46 13.75 -0.61 2.05
C LYS A 46 13.55 -1.15 3.46
#